data_AF-A0A968PSQ7-F1
#
_entry.id   AF-A0A968PSQ7-F1
#
_cell.length_a   1.000
_cell.length_b   1.000
_cell.length_c   1.000
_cell.angle_alpha   90.00
_cell.angle_beta   90.00
_cell.angle_gamma   90.00
#
_symmetry.space_group_name_H-M   'P 1'
#
loop_
_entity.id
_entity.type
_entity.pdbx_description
1 polymer ?
#
loop_
_entity_poly.entity_id
_entity_poly.type
_entity_poly.pdbx_seq_one_letter_code
_entity_poly.pdbx_strand_id
1 'polypeptide(L)'
;MAQLDFSATPKDNKGLLFKHIVCDTPLGEAVDAGIVKTPLIGQASRKLVEQADDKAKTLFNLVTCNRELEVAVAKFCDRAPDVTAFAKNAGSQCLRIDYLANGDRLAFYTPDFFLRTTDGHYYLVEPKGREDRDVPLKAKAAIAWCDAASSETVQWHYLYIPQGVFERMAGDTIAELARACPQPYKIYSRLRSFKTCLCL
;
A
#
# COMPACT_ATOMS: atom_id res chain seq x y z
N MET A 1 -10.06 35.06 24.84
CA MET A 1 -10.36 33.68 24.37
C MET A 1 -10.70 33.78 22.89
N ALA A 2 -9.85 33.27 22.01
CA ALA A 2 -10.16 33.18 20.57
C ALA A 2 -10.60 31.74 20.29
N GLN A 3 -11.85 31.56 19.90
CA GLN A 3 -12.37 30.28 19.43
C GLN A 3 -11.95 30.14 17.96
N LEU A 4 -10.99 29.26 17.67
CA LEU A 4 -10.69 28.85 16.30
C LEU A 4 -11.83 27.96 15.82
N ASP A 5 -12.61 28.46 14.88
CA ASP A 5 -13.65 27.71 14.21
C ASP A 5 -13.01 26.85 13.10
N PHE A 6 -12.93 25.54 13.29
CA PHE A 6 -12.40 24.58 12.29
C PHE A 6 -13.49 24.07 11.33
N SER A 7 -14.61 24.79 11.19
CA SER A 7 -15.76 24.34 10.39
C SER A 7 -15.75 24.81 8.93
N ALA A 8 -14.69 25.49 8.47
CA ALA A 8 -14.59 25.92 7.08
C ALA A 8 -14.32 24.73 6.15
N THR A 9 -15.37 24.03 5.73
CA THR A 9 -15.30 22.99 4.71
C THR A 9 -14.96 23.64 3.36
N PRO A 10 -13.77 23.40 2.79
CA PRO A 10 -13.32 24.14 1.63
C PRO A 10 -14.14 23.76 0.39
N LYS A 11 -14.65 24.78 -0.31
CA LYS A 11 -15.46 24.66 -1.53
C LYS A 11 -14.79 25.43 -2.67
N ASP A 12 -15.00 25.00 -3.90
CA ASP A 12 -14.58 25.74 -5.08
C ASP A 12 -15.51 26.95 -5.34
N ASN A 13 -15.19 27.75 -6.36
CA ASN A 13 -15.97 28.95 -6.73
C ASN A 13 -17.38 28.62 -7.24
N LYS A 14 -17.73 27.34 -7.40
CA LYS A 14 -19.06 26.86 -7.76
C LYS A 14 -19.80 26.25 -6.56
N GLY A 15 -19.21 26.31 -5.37
CA GLY A 15 -19.79 25.76 -4.14
C GLY A 15 -19.62 24.24 -4.00
N LEU A 16 -18.85 23.58 -4.87
CA LEU A 16 -18.57 22.15 -4.81
C LEU A 16 -17.45 21.88 -3.83
N LEU A 17 -17.57 20.80 -3.05
CA LEU A 17 -16.52 20.35 -2.14
C LEU A 17 -15.28 19.93 -2.93
N PHE A 18 -14.08 20.32 -2.45
CA PHE A 18 -12.84 19.76 -2.99
C PHE A 18 -12.80 18.24 -2.74
N LYS A 19 -12.39 17.49 -3.76
CA LYS A 19 -12.28 16.01 -3.71
C LYS A 19 -11.31 15.47 -2.65
N HIS A 20 -10.56 16.35 -2.00
CA HIS A 20 -9.48 16.02 -1.06
C HIS A 20 -9.89 16.25 0.40
N ILE A 21 -11.13 16.63 0.67
CA ILE A 21 -11.66 16.80 2.03
C ILE A 21 -11.79 15.41 2.67
N VAL A 22 -11.10 15.21 3.80
CA VAL A 22 -11.35 14.08 4.69
C VAL A 22 -12.39 14.55 5.70
N CYS A 23 -13.63 14.13 5.49
CA CYS A 23 -14.70 14.29 6.47
C CYS A 23 -15.18 12.90 6.91
N ASP A 24 -15.81 12.84 8.09
CA ASP A 24 -16.63 11.71 8.52
C ASP A 24 -17.81 11.57 7.55
N THR A 25 -17.53 11.03 6.36
CA THR A 25 -18.52 10.81 5.32
C THR A 25 -19.31 9.57 5.69
N PRO A 26 -20.63 9.67 5.88
CA PRO A 26 -21.45 8.50 6.09
C PRO A 26 -21.25 7.52 4.93
N LEU A 27 -21.11 6.24 5.23
CA LEU A 27 -20.78 5.20 4.23
C LEU A 27 -21.70 5.23 3.00
N GLY A 28 -22.98 5.61 3.17
CA GLY A 28 -23.94 5.76 2.08
C GLY A 28 -23.57 6.85 1.07
N GLU A 29 -23.07 8.00 1.51
CA GLU A 29 -22.66 9.07 0.60
C GLU A 29 -21.38 8.72 -0.15
N ALA A 30 -20.46 7.98 0.48
CA ALA A 30 -19.27 7.46 -0.17
C ALA A 30 -19.60 6.41 -1.24
N VAL A 31 -20.67 5.63 -1.04
CA VAL A 31 -21.22 4.70 -2.02
C VAL A 31 -21.82 5.46 -3.22
N ASP A 32 -22.66 6.46 -2.97
CA ASP A 32 -23.33 7.24 -4.01
C ASP A 32 -22.35 8.05 -4.87
N ALA A 33 -21.25 8.50 -4.25
CA ALA A 33 -20.14 9.17 -4.93
C ALA A 33 -19.20 8.19 -5.67
N GLY A 34 -19.42 6.87 -5.58
CA GLY A 34 -18.61 5.84 -6.22
C GLY A 34 -17.19 5.72 -5.63
N ILE A 35 -16.98 6.20 -4.40
CA ILE A 35 -15.70 6.19 -3.70
C ILE A 35 -15.42 4.80 -3.10
N VAL A 36 -16.46 4.07 -2.70
CA VAL A 36 -16.39 2.70 -2.17
C VAL A 36 -17.41 1.80 -2.89
N LYS A 37 -17.26 0.47 -2.76
CA LYS A 37 -18.15 -0.52 -3.39
C LYS A 37 -19.63 -0.17 -3.11
N THR A 38 -20.44 -0.03 -4.16
CA THR A 38 -21.89 0.06 -4.04
C THR A 38 -22.46 -1.30 -3.64
N PRO A 39 -22.99 -1.48 -2.42
CA PRO A 39 -23.68 -2.71 -2.07
C PRO A 39 -24.91 -2.86 -2.96
N LEU A 40 -25.02 -3.99 -3.66
CA LEU A 40 -26.22 -4.33 -4.43
C LEU A 40 -27.30 -4.79 -3.46
N ILE A 41 -28.30 -3.93 -3.20
CA ILE A 41 -29.46 -4.29 -2.39
C ILE A 41 -30.50 -4.93 -3.31
N GLY A 42 -30.62 -6.25 -3.25
CA GLY A 42 -31.67 -7.01 -3.93
C GLY A 42 -32.72 -7.51 -2.95
N GLN A 43 -34.00 -7.45 -3.33
CA GLN A 43 -35.05 -8.22 -2.65
C GLN A 43 -35.12 -9.61 -3.28
N ALA A 44 -34.84 -10.65 -2.48
CA ALA A 44 -35.11 -12.02 -2.90
C ALA A 44 -36.45 -12.48 -2.35
N SER A 45 -37.19 -13.24 -3.15
CA SER A 45 -38.45 -13.88 -2.76
C SER A 45 -38.28 -14.99 -1.71
N ARG A 46 -37.03 -15.35 -1.39
CA ARG A 46 -36.64 -16.33 -0.36
C ARG A 46 -35.64 -15.67 0.58
N LYS A 47 -35.55 -16.15 1.83
CA LYS A 47 -34.55 -15.70 2.81
C LYS A 47 -33.16 -15.85 2.19
N LEU A 48 -32.51 -14.72 1.91
CA LEU A 48 -31.12 -14.70 1.48
C LEU A 48 -30.28 -15.25 2.62
N VAL A 49 -29.45 -16.23 2.30
CA VAL A 49 -28.36 -16.61 3.19
C VAL A 49 -27.23 -15.66 2.84
N GLU A 50 -26.88 -14.77 3.77
CA GLU A 50 -25.64 -13.99 3.66
C GLU A 50 -24.48 -14.99 3.50
N GLN A 51 -23.90 -15.04 2.30
CA GLN A 51 -22.58 -15.61 2.11
C GLN A 51 -21.62 -14.42 2.19
N ALA A 52 -20.96 -14.29 3.33
CA ALA A 52 -19.71 -13.57 3.34
C ALA A 52 -18.82 -14.23 2.29
N ASP A 53 -18.41 -13.49 1.28
CA ASP A 53 -17.29 -13.94 0.46
C ASP A 53 -16.04 -13.74 1.30
N ASP A 54 -15.77 -14.71 2.17
CA ASP A 54 -14.58 -14.75 3.03
C ASP A 54 -13.28 -14.74 2.21
N LYS A 55 -13.37 -14.82 0.87
CA LYS A 55 -12.22 -14.77 -0.04
C LYS A 55 -11.93 -13.36 -0.58
N ALA A 56 -12.76 -12.36 -0.30
CA ALA A 56 -12.50 -11.00 -0.76
C ALA A 56 -11.33 -10.37 0.02
N LYS A 57 -10.11 -10.52 -0.49
CA LYS A 57 -8.89 -10.01 0.15
C LYS A 57 -8.70 -8.50 -0.04
N THR A 58 -9.53 -7.82 -0.83
CA THR A 58 -9.43 -6.37 -0.99
C THR A 58 -10.81 -5.68 -1.01
N LEU A 59 -10.84 -4.46 -0.50
CA LEU A 59 -12.06 -3.67 -0.35
C LEU A 59 -12.65 -3.23 -1.68
N PHE A 60 -11.88 -3.19 -2.77
CA PHE A 60 -12.31 -2.70 -4.09
C PHE A 60 -12.58 -3.85 -5.07
N ASN A 61 -13.52 -3.65 -6.00
CA ASN A 61 -13.78 -4.59 -7.11
C ASN A 61 -12.74 -4.44 -8.23
N LEU A 62 -12.10 -3.27 -8.31
CA LEU A 62 -11.07 -2.94 -9.27
C LEU A 62 -9.87 -2.36 -8.52
N VAL A 63 -8.68 -2.84 -8.85
CA VAL A 63 -7.42 -2.33 -8.30
C VAL A 63 -6.72 -1.52 -9.38
N THR A 64 -6.46 -0.24 -9.11
CA THR A 64 -5.76 0.64 -10.05
C THR A 64 -4.28 0.26 -10.11
N CYS A 65 -3.83 -0.15 -11.29
CA CYS A 65 -2.45 -0.55 -11.54
C CYS A 65 -1.91 0.29 -12.69
N ASN A 66 -0.76 0.91 -12.49
CA ASN A 66 -0.15 1.75 -13.52
C ASN A 66 0.73 0.96 -14.49
N ARG A 67 1.10 -0.28 -14.11
CA ARG A 67 2.04 -1.14 -14.84
C ARG A 67 1.56 -2.60 -14.81
N GLU A 68 1.94 -3.38 -15.82
CA GLU A 68 1.59 -4.81 -15.91
C GLU A 68 2.08 -5.61 -14.71
N LEU A 69 3.27 -5.29 -14.18
CA LEU A 69 3.80 -5.92 -12.98
C LEU A 69 2.89 -5.70 -11.76
N GLU A 70 2.31 -4.51 -11.61
CA GLU A 70 1.37 -4.22 -10.52
C GLU A 70 0.08 -5.03 -10.66
N VAL A 71 -0.42 -5.20 -11.91
CA VAL A 71 -1.56 -6.07 -12.20
C VAL A 71 -1.25 -7.51 -11.81
N ALA A 72 -0.05 -7.99 -12.15
CA ALA A 72 0.36 -9.36 -11.86
C ALA A 72 0.50 -9.60 -10.35
N VAL A 73 1.07 -8.65 -9.60
CA VAL A 73 1.16 -8.68 -8.14
C VAL A 73 -0.22 -8.62 -7.49
N ALA A 74 -1.13 -7.76 -7.95
CA ALA A 74 -2.49 -7.71 -7.42
C ALA A 74 -3.22 -9.05 -7.60
N LYS A 75 -3.11 -9.67 -8.78
CA LYS A 75 -3.67 -11.02 -9.05
C LYS A 75 -2.98 -12.12 -8.24
N PHE A 76 -1.70 -11.96 -7.93
CA PHE A 76 -0.99 -12.88 -7.04
C PHE A 76 -1.56 -12.79 -5.62
N CYS A 77 -1.65 -11.58 -5.06
CA CYS A 77 -2.15 -11.35 -3.70
C CYS A 77 -3.59 -11.84 -3.52
N ASP A 78 -4.43 -11.65 -4.54
CA ASP A 78 -5.81 -12.14 -4.55
C ASP A 78 -5.89 -13.68 -4.46
N ARG A 79 -4.94 -14.40 -5.08
CA ARG A 79 -4.93 -15.87 -5.11
C ARG A 79 -4.11 -16.50 -4.00
N ALA A 80 -3.07 -15.82 -3.51
CA ALA A 80 -2.11 -16.36 -2.55
C ALA A 80 -2.78 -16.82 -1.25
N PRO A 81 -2.66 -18.09 -0.84
CA PRO A 81 -3.43 -18.66 0.27
C PRO A 81 -3.03 -18.08 1.64
N ASP A 82 -1.82 -17.54 1.76
CA ASP A 82 -1.30 -16.91 2.98
C ASP A 82 -1.61 -15.42 3.09
N VAL A 83 -2.37 -14.85 2.15
CA VAL A 83 -2.82 -13.44 2.19
C VAL A 83 -4.23 -13.36 2.75
N THR A 84 -4.37 -12.66 3.88
CA THR A 84 -5.68 -12.35 4.48
C THR A 84 -6.29 -11.11 3.82
N ALA A 85 -5.48 -10.08 3.58
CA ALA A 85 -5.95 -8.84 2.98
C ALA A 85 -4.83 -8.09 2.24
N PHE A 86 -5.20 -7.29 1.23
CA PHE A 86 -4.29 -6.39 0.53
C PHE A 86 -4.97 -5.11 0.04
N ALA A 87 -4.18 -4.06 -0.12
CA ALA A 87 -4.63 -2.80 -0.68
C ALA A 87 -3.54 -2.18 -1.56
N LYS A 88 -3.94 -1.61 -2.71
CA LYS A 88 -3.07 -0.70 -3.46
C LYS A 88 -3.08 0.65 -2.75
N ASN A 89 -1.90 1.19 -2.47
CA ASN A 89 -1.73 2.51 -1.88
C ASN A 89 -1.86 3.59 -2.97
N ALA A 90 -3.10 3.93 -3.32
CA ALA A 90 -3.43 4.89 -4.37
C ALA A 90 -4.34 6.01 -3.85
N GLY A 91 -4.45 7.09 -4.62
CA GLY A 91 -5.32 8.22 -4.31
C GLY A 91 -4.64 9.32 -3.49
N SER A 92 -5.41 10.39 -3.20
CA SER A 92 -4.89 11.59 -2.54
C SER A 92 -4.49 11.38 -1.07
N GLN A 93 -5.03 10.34 -0.43
CA GLN A 93 -4.74 9.96 0.96
C GLN A 93 -3.76 8.78 1.06
N CYS A 94 -2.96 8.52 0.01
CA CYS A 94 -1.95 7.48 0.05
C CYS A 94 -0.90 7.76 1.13
N LEU A 95 -0.37 6.68 1.73
CA LEU A 95 0.82 6.78 2.57
C LEU A 95 1.97 7.34 1.75
N ARG A 96 2.63 8.36 2.30
CA ARG A 96 3.88 8.92 1.78
C ARG A 96 4.93 8.80 2.87
N ILE A 97 6.11 8.37 2.46
CA ILE A 97 7.28 8.22 3.31
C ILE A 97 8.31 9.25 2.86
N ASP A 98 8.76 10.06 3.80
CA ASP A 98 9.79 11.06 3.55
C ASP A 98 11.14 10.39 3.38
N TYR A 99 11.90 10.84 2.40
CA TYR A 99 13.29 10.42 2.23
C TYR A 99 14.15 11.57 1.70
N LEU A 100 15.44 11.50 1.99
CA LEU A 100 16.44 12.38 1.38
C LEU A 100 16.86 11.78 0.05
N ALA A 101 16.54 12.49 -1.04
CA ALA A 101 17.02 12.16 -2.37
C ALA A 101 18.46 12.63 -2.57
N ASN A 102 19.07 12.25 -3.69
CA ASN A 102 20.40 12.72 -4.07
C ASN A 102 20.50 14.27 -4.02
N GLY A 103 21.56 14.77 -3.39
CA GLY A 103 21.75 16.21 -3.16
C GLY A 103 21.00 16.78 -1.96
N ASP A 104 20.67 15.94 -0.96
CA ASP A 104 20.01 16.30 0.31
C ASP A 104 18.66 17.00 0.15
N ARG A 105 17.99 16.76 -0.99
CA ARG A 105 16.66 17.30 -1.24
C ARG A 105 15.60 16.40 -0.60
N LEU A 106 14.74 16.98 0.22
CA LEU A 106 13.55 16.31 0.73
C LEU A 106 12.62 15.89 -0.41
N ALA A 107 12.20 14.64 -0.40
CA ALA A 107 11.31 14.06 -1.38
C ALA A 107 10.36 13.05 -0.73
N PHE A 108 9.25 12.76 -1.42
CA PHE A 108 8.25 11.81 -0.98
C PHE A 108 8.33 10.52 -1.79
N TYR A 109 8.16 9.40 -1.10
CA TYR A 109 8.02 8.07 -1.67
C TYR A 109 6.64 7.50 -1.33
N THR A 110 5.92 7.02 -2.34
CA THR A 110 4.65 6.32 -2.16
C THR A 110 4.88 4.85 -2.49
N PRO A 111 4.83 3.94 -1.50
CA PRO A 111 4.88 2.51 -1.76
C PRO A 111 3.64 2.06 -2.50
N ASP A 112 3.71 0.94 -3.21
CA ASP A 112 2.64 0.52 -4.11
C ASP A 112 1.51 -0.26 -3.40
N PHE A 113 1.83 -1.20 -2.50
CA PHE A 113 0.81 -2.04 -1.85
C PHE A 113 1.04 -2.24 -0.35
N PHE A 114 -0.05 -2.54 0.35
CA PHE A 114 -0.06 -3.09 1.69
C PHE A 114 -0.61 -4.52 1.65
N LEU A 115 -0.04 -5.41 2.44
CA LEU A 115 -0.51 -6.78 2.61
C LEU A 115 -0.62 -7.11 4.09
N ARG A 116 -1.56 -7.97 4.42
CA ARG A 116 -1.64 -8.66 5.71
C ARG A 116 -1.72 -10.17 5.45
N THR A 117 -0.79 -10.92 6.01
CA THR A 117 -0.75 -12.37 5.90
C THR A 117 -1.57 -13.06 7.00
N THR A 118 -1.81 -14.37 6.86
CA THR A 118 -2.61 -15.16 7.81
C THR A 118 -1.95 -15.35 9.18
N ASP A 119 -0.63 -15.22 9.24
CA ASP A 119 0.18 -15.25 10.46
C ASP A 119 0.27 -13.88 11.17
N GLY A 120 -0.48 -12.87 10.69
CA GLY A 120 -0.59 -11.56 11.33
C GLY A 120 0.52 -10.56 10.97
N HIS A 121 1.44 -10.93 10.07
CA HIS A 121 2.45 -10.02 9.55
C HIS A 121 1.87 -9.06 8.51
N TYR A 122 2.45 -7.87 8.43
CA TYR A 122 2.11 -6.84 7.45
C TYR A 122 3.29 -6.58 6.53
N TYR A 123 3.02 -6.32 5.25
CA TYR A 123 4.05 -5.99 4.29
C TYR A 123 3.75 -4.68 3.57
N LEU A 124 4.78 -3.86 3.44
CA LEU A 124 4.82 -2.68 2.58
C LEU A 124 5.58 -3.08 1.31
N VAL A 125 4.85 -3.18 0.20
CA VAL A 125 5.34 -3.86 -1.01
C VAL A 125 5.60 -2.89 -2.14
N GLU A 126 6.76 -3.07 -2.76
CA GLU A 126 7.24 -2.26 -3.89
C GLU A 126 7.67 -3.18 -5.04
N PRO A 127 6.77 -3.47 -6.00
CA PRO A 127 7.15 -4.11 -7.24
C PRO A 127 7.89 -3.15 -8.16
N LYS A 128 9.00 -3.61 -8.74
CA LYS A 128 9.83 -2.79 -9.62
C LYS A 128 10.33 -3.57 -10.83
N GLY A 129 10.00 -3.03 -12.01
CA GLY A 129 10.55 -3.51 -13.28
C GLY A 129 11.96 -3.01 -13.57
N ARG A 130 12.23 -1.74 -13.22
CA ARG A 130 13.53 -1.10 -13.43
C ARG A 130 14.05 -0.51 -12.13
N GLU A 131 15.30 -0.81 -11.82
CA GLU A 131 16.01 -0.15 -10.72
C GLU A 131 16.48 1.24 -11.15
N ASP A 132 16.05 2.25 -10.40
CA ASP A 132 16.52 3.64 -10.53
C ASP A 132 17.51 3.98 -9.41
N ARG A 133 18.25 5.08 -9.57
CA ARG A 133 19.30 5.51 -8.61
C ARG A 133 18.81 5.68 -7.18
N ASP A 134 17.57 6.12 -7.00
CA ASP A 134 17.01 6.40 -5.66
C ASP A 134 16.38 5.16 -4.99
N VAL A 135 16.35 4.00 -5.65
CA VAL A 135 15.75 2.77 -5.08
C VAL A 135 16.33 2.44 -3.70
N PRO A 136 17.65 2.48 -3.46
CA PRO A 136 18.19 2.21 -2.14
C PRO A 136 17.78 3.22 -1.05
N LEU A 137 17.63 4.49 -1.42
CA LEU A 137 17.23 5.56 -0.49
C LEU A 137 15.75 5.41 -0.09
N LYS A 138 14.89 5.09 -1.07
CA LYS A 138 13.47 4.81 -0.83
C LYS A 138 13.30 3.54 0.01
N ALA A 139 14.02 2.47 -0.31
CA ALA A 139 14.02 1.25 0.48
C ALA A 139 14.45 1.52 1.92
N LYS A 140 15.50 2.33 2.14
CA LYS A 140 15.94 2.74 3.48
C LYS A 140 14.83 3.38 4.29
N ALA A 141 14.16 4.36 3.69
CA ALA A 141 13.07 5.07 4.36
C ALA A 141 11.88 4.12 4.63
N ALA A 142 11.55 3.24 3.69
CA ALA A 142 10.49 2.26 3.82
C ALA A 142 10.73 1.24 4.95
N ILE A 143 11.97 0.76 5.08
CA ILE A 143 12.39 -0.15 6.14
C ILE A 143 12.29 0.55 7.49
N ALA A 144 12.84 1.76 7.61
CA ALA A 144 12.75 2.55 8.84
C ALA A 144 11.29 2.82 9.24
N TRP A 145 10.41 3.05 8.27
CA TRP A 145 8.98 3.18 8.50
C TRP A 145 8.37 1.87 9.03
N CYS A 146 8.72 0.72 8.44
CA CYS A 146 8.24 -0.60 8.90
C CYS A 146 8.73 -0.91 10.32
N ASP A 147 10.00 -0.62 10.63
CA ASP A 147 10.57 -0.80 11.96
C ASP A 147 9.80 0.04 13.00
N ALA A 148 9.48 1.30 12.66
CA ALA A 148 8.71 2.20 13.52
C ALA A 148 7.23 1.82 13.65
N ALA A 149 6.63 1.25 12.60
CA ALA A 149 5.25 0.79 12.60
C ALA A 149 5.07 -0.55 13.33
N SER A 150 6.16 -1.29 13.55
CA SER A 150 6.15 -2.58 14.23
C SER A 150 5.98 -2.44 15.75
N SER A 151 5.33 -3.42 16.36
CA SER A 151 5.08 -3.54 17.79
C SER A 151 5.24 -5.00 18.23
N GLU A 152 5.12 -5.28 19.53
CA GLU A 152 5.22 -6.66 20.05
C GLU A 152 4.20 -7.63 19.42
N THR A 153 3.05 -7.13 18.97
CA THR A 153 1.96 -7.94 18.42
C THR A 153 1.83 -7.87 16.91
N VAL A 154 2.37 -6.83 16.27
CA VAL A 154 2.24 -6.59 14.84
C VAL A 154 3.60 -6.28 14.25
N GLN A 155 4.02 -7.06 13.26
CA GLN A 155 5.33 -6.91 12.63
C GLN A 155 5.15 -6.48 11.18
N TRP A 156 5.77 -5.36 10.81
CA TRP A 156 5.77 -4.81 9.46
C TRP A 156 7.08 -5.11 8.75
N HIS A 157 6.99 -5.49 7.48
CA HIS A 157 8.13 -5.84 6.64
C HIS A 157 8.12 -5.06 5.33
N TYR A 158 9.28 -4.57 4.91
CA TYR A 158 9.43 -4.03 3.57
C TYR A 158 9.74 -5.15 2.57
N LEU A 159 8.93 -5.28 1.52
CA LEU A 159 9.12 -6.27 0.46
C LEU A 159 9.30 -5.59 -0.89
N TYR A 160 10.56 -5.54 -1.33
CA TYR A 160 10.91 -5.13 -2.68
C TYR A 160 10.82 -6.33 -3.64
N ILE A 161 10.05 -6.20 -4.72
CA ILE A 161 9.82 -7.28 -5.69
C ILE A 161 10.42 -6.88 -7.05
N PRO A 162 11.64 -7.34 -7.37
CA PRO A 162 12.17 -7.19 -8.72
C PRO A 162 11.34 -8.00 -9.72
N GLN A 163 10.96 -7.40 -10.85
CA GLN A 163 10.15 -8.06 -11.90
C GLN A 163 10.73 -9.41 -12.32
N GLY A 164 12.04 -9.46 -12.59
CA GLY A 164 12.67 -10.71 -13.00
C GLY A 164 12.63 -11.81 -11.94
N VAL A 165 12.57 -11.47 -10.64
CA VAL A 165 12.38 -12.46 -9.57
C VAL A 165 10.95 -12.96 -9.58
N PHE A 166 9.98 -12.04 -9.67
CA PHE A 166 8.55 -12.36 -9.71
C PHE A 166 8.20 -13.27 -10.91
N GLU A 167 8.72 -12.99 -12.09
CA GLU A 167 8.47 -13.76 -13.32
C GLU A 167 9.07 -15.17 -13.30
N ARG A 168 10.13 -15.41 -12.51
CA ARG A 168 10.77 -16.73 -12.40
C ARG A 168 10.26 -17.56 -11.23
N MET A 169 9.43 -16.98 -10.38
CA MET A 169 8.91 -17.66 -9.21
C MET A 169 7.84 -18.68 -9.59
N ALA A 170 7.87 -19.85 -8.95
CA ALA A 170 6.84 -20.88 -9.06
C ALA A 170 5.93 -20.98 -7.82
N GLY A 171 6.34 -20.39 -6.69
CA GLY A 171 5.56 -20.36 -5.46
C GLY A 171 4.33 -19.48 -5.55
N ASP A 172 3.32 -19.76 -4.74
CA ASP A 172 2.05 -19.05 -4.69
C ASP A 172 1.79 -18.32 -3.37
N THR A 173 2.78 -18.32 -2.46
CA THR A 173 2.71 -17.66 -1.15
C THR A 173 3.58 -16.40 -1.06
N ILE A 174 3.17 -15.42 -0.24
CA ILE A 174 3.98 -14.25 0.10
C ILE A 174 5.26 -14.68 0.83
N ALA A 175 5.21 -15.72 1.67
CA ALA A 175 6.40 -16.24 2.34
C ALA A 175 7.48 -16.74 1.36
N GLU A 176 7.09 -17.40 0.27
CA GLU A 176 8.01 -17.80 -0.81
C GLU A 176 8.52 -16.60 -1.60
N LEU A 177 7.63 -15.66 -1.91
CA LEU A 177 7.96 -14.40 -2.58
C LEU A 177 9.02 -13.61 -1.82
N ALA A 178 8.81 -13.40 -0.53
CA ALA A 178 9.74 -12.71 0.35
C ALA A 178 11.10 -13.40 0.44
N ARG A 179 11.14 -14.75 0.43
CA ARG A 179 12.41 -15.51 0.45
C ARG A 179 13.20 -15.40 -0.85
N ALA A 180 12.53 -15.35 -2.00
CA ALA A 180 13.22 -15.21 -3.29
C ALA A 180 13.68 -13.77 -3.56
N CYS A 181 13.00 -12.79 -2.97
CA CYS A 181 13.35 -11.38 -3.11
C CYS A 181 14.65 -11.02 -2.38
N PRO A 182 15.39 -10.02 -2.88
CA PRO A 182 16.56 -9.51 -2.18
C PRO A 182 16.18 -9.01 -0.79
N GLN A 183 16.92 -9.46 0.21
CA GLN A 183 16.72 -8.99 1.57
C GLN A 183 17.07 -7.50 1.67
N PRO A 184 16.38 -6.75 2.56
CA PRO A 184 16.59 -5.31 2.79
C PRO A 184 18.06 -4.88 2.83
N TYR A 185 18.91 -5.66 3.50
CA TYR A 185 20.34 -5.34 3.64
C TYR A 185 21.16 -5.46 2.36
N LYS A 186 20.73 -6.29 1.40
CA LYS A 186 21.38 -6.41 0.07
C LYS A 186 21.02 -5.24 -0.84
N ILE A 187 19.88 -4.59 -0.58
CA ILE A 187 19.49 -3.35 -1.28
C ILE A 187 20.43 -2.20 -0.83
N TYR A 188 20.85 -2.19 0.45
CA TYR A 188 21.82 -1.22 0.98
C TYR A 188 23.24 -1.39 0.45
N SER A 189 23.73 -2.63 0.30
CA SER A 189 25.14 -2.87 -0.03
C SER A 189 25.53 -2.36 -1.43
N ARG A 190 24.56 -2.12 -2.33
CA ARG A 190 24.79 -1.45 -3.62
C ARG A 190 25.14 0.04 -3.51
N LEU A 191 24.89 0.69 -2.36
CA LEU A 191 25.35 2.06 -2.08
C LEU A 191 26.80 2.12 -1.57
N ARG A 192 27.39 1.00 -1.14
CA ARG A 192 28.72 0.97 -0.51
C ARG A 192 29.91 1.07 -1.47
N SER A 193 29.72 1.58 -2.69
CA SER A 193 30.85 2.13 -3.47
C SER A 193 31.19 3.57 -3.07
N PHE A 194 30.42 4.21 -2.18
CA PHE A 194 30.75 5.52 -1.61
C PHE A 194 30.74 5.47 -0.07
N LYS A 195 31.96 5.45 0.47
CA LYS A 195 32.46 5.80 1.81
C LYS A 195 31.45 5.94 2.99
N THR A 196 31.68 5.08 3.98
CA THR A 196 31.68 5.33 5.44
C THR A 196 31.15 6.69 5.95
N CYS A 197 30.06 6.66 6.73
CA CYS A 197 29.88 7.40 8.00
C CYS A 197 28.62 6.83 8.69
N LEU A 198 28.80 5.83 9.58
CA LEU A 198 28.69 5.95 11.04
C LEU A 198 27.37 6.58 11.54
N CYS A 199 26.53 5.72 12.11
CA CYS A 199 25.54 6.10 13.11
C CYS A 199 26.26 6.64 14.36
N LEU A 200 25.82 7.79 14.85
CA LEU A 200 25.69 8.11 16.26
C LEU A 200 24.23 8.51 16.50
#